data_AF-A0A7C3M6E8-F1
#
_entry.id   AF-A0A7C3M6E8-F1
#
_cell.length_a   1.000
_cell.length_b   1.000
_cell.length_c   1.000
_cell.angle_alpha   90.00
_cell.angle_beta   90.00
_cell.angle_gamma   90.00
#
_symmetry.space_group_name_H-M   'P 1'
#
loop_
_entity.id
_entity.type
_entity.pdbx_description
1 polymer ?
#
loop_
_entity_poly.entity_id
_entity_poly.type
_entity_poly.pdbx_seq_one_letter_code
_entity_poly.pdbx_strand_id
1 'polypeptide(L)'
;TDKVLYELRIPRDKAIDILRYSREHNLALNVYIDQYTFYTERPNQYSILDAQLNEVEIQIVKDLEEILICDPLKLMFVEDPRIISRLEEIFSRKDEGLTALTSLPQFLEIVNKKATKADALKWIAERFDIKREEVMAIGDSHNDIPMIEWAGIGIAMGNADEKVKQSADFITLPNTEDGVAYAIEQFVR
;
A
#
# COMPACT_ATOMS: atom_id res chain seq x y z
N THR A 1 -22.35 -6.94 -3.19
CA THR A 1 -22.75 -5.76 -2.39
C THR A 1 -21.51 -4.94 -2.17
N ASP A 2 -21.35 -3.83 -2.89
CA ASP A 2 -20.13 -3.01 -2.88
C ASP A 2 -20.11 -2.01 -1.71
N LYS A 3 -20.50 -2.49 -0.52
CA LYS A 3 -20.61 -1.63 0.67
C LYS A 3 -19.24 -1.53 1.34
N VAL A 4 -18.65 -0.34 1.33
CA VAL A 4 -17.49 0.00 2.17
C VAL A 4 -17.87 -0.17 3.64
N LEU A 5 -17.14 -1.01 4.37
CA LEU A 5 -17.41 -1.33 5.78
C LEU A 5 -16.64 -0.43 6.74
N TYR A 6 -15.44 0.00 6.34
CA TYR A 6 -14.56 0.86 7.08
C TYR A 6 -13.66 1.61 6.11
N GLU A 7 -13.41 2.89 6.38
CA GLU A 7 -12.58 3.75 5.53
C GLU A 7 -11.81 4.71 6.43
N LEU A 8 -10.51 4.85 6.16
CA LEU A 8 -9.67 5.85 6.76
C LEU A 8 -8.94 6.60 5.66
N ARG A 9 -9.00 7.94 5.74
CA ARG A 9 -8.41 8.84 4.75
C ARG A 9 -7.24 9.59 5.36
N ILE A 10 -6.42 10.15 4.48
CA ILE A 10 -5.33 11.06 4.86
C ILE A 10 -5.94 12.44 5.12
N PRO A 11 -5.72 13.04 6.30
CA PRO A 11 -6.16 14.41 6.55
C PRO A 11 -5.65 15.36 5.45
N ARG A 12 -6.56 16.16 4.88
CA ARG A 12 -6.26 17.07 3.75
C ARG A 12 -5.05 17.96 3.99
N ASP A 13 -4.90 18.52 5.18
CA ASP A 13 -3.76 19.37 5.55
C ASP A 13 -2.43 18.65 5.36
N LYS A 14 -2.35 17.40 5.81
CA LYS A 14 -1.16 16.56 5.61
C LYS A 14 -0.97 16.19 4.14
N ALA A 15 -2.05 15.93 3.41
CA ALA A 15 -1.97 15.65 1.98
C ALA A 15 -1.40 16.85 1.21
N ILE A 16 -1.78 18.07 1.59
CA ILE A 16 -1.23 19.32 1.03
C ILE A 16 0.27 19.43 1.34
N ASP A 17 0.73 19.08 2.54
CA ASP A 17 2.15 19.12 2.87
C ASP A 17 2.99 18.12 2.04
N ILE A 18 2.45 16.93 1.77
CA ILE A 18 3.06 15.95 0.85
C ILE A 18 3.08 16.48 -0.58
N LEU A 19 1.99 17.10 -1.04
CA LEU A 19 1.91 17.73 -2.36
C LEU A 19 2.95 18.86 -2.52
N ARG A 20 3.11 19.72 -1.50
CA ARG A 20 4.14 20.77 -1.49
C ARG A 20 5.53 20.17 -1.63
N TYR A 21 5.84 19.13 -0.86
CA TYR A 21 7.11 18.41 -0.96
C TYR A 21 7.32 17.83 -2.37
N SER A 22 6.28 17.20 -2.96
CA SER A 22 6.32 16.71 -4.34
C SER A 22 6.67 17.82 -5.34
N ARG A 23 6.04 19.00 -5.21
CA ARG A 23 6.29 20.16 -6.09
C ARG A 23 7.71 20.68 -5.93
N GLU A 24 8.16 20.93 -4.71
CA GLU A 24 9.50 21.44 -4.37
C GLU A 24 10.62 20.55 -4.91
N HIS A 25 10.41 19.23 -4.86
CA HIS A 25 11.42 18.24 -5.29
C HIS A 25 11.24 17.73 -6.72
N ASN A 26 10.28 18.28 -7.46
CA ASN A 26 9.95 17.87 -8.82
C ASN A 26 9.61 16.37 -9.00
N LEU A 27 8.83 15.81 -8.06
CA LEU A 27 8.45 14.39 -8.02
C LEU A 27 7.02 14.18 -8.53
N ALA A 28 6.77 13.09 -9.25
CA ALA A 28 5.42 12.66 -9.62
C ALA A 28 4.67 12.13 -8.40
N LEU A 29 3.41 12.57 -8.27
CA LEU A 29 2.50 12.19 -7.19
C LEU A 29 1.15 11.81 -7.81
N ASN A 30 0.68 10.61 -7.49
CA ASN A 30 -0.66 10.15 -7.79
C ASN A 30 -1.53 10.34 -6.54
N VAL A 31 -2.69 10.98 -6.69
CA VAL A 31 -3.64 11.28 -5.61
C VAL A 31 -4.93 10.52 -5.84
N TYR A 32 -5.25 9.58 -4.95
CA TYR A 32 -6.46 8.78 -5.03
C TYR A 32 -7.54 9.39 -4.14
N ILE A 33 -8.63 9.84 -4.76
CA ILE A 33 -9.83 10.31 -4.04
C ILE A 33 -10.79 9.14 -3.81
N ASP A 34 -10.83 8.20 -4.76
CA ASP A 34 -11.57 6.94 -4.72
C ASP A 34 -10.72 5.78 -5.28
N GLN A 35 -11.34 4.61 -5.46
CA GLN A 35 -10.66 3.38 -5.90
C GLN A 35 -10.60 3.21 -7.43
N TYR A 36 -11.19 4.11 -8.20
CA TYR A 36 -11.34 3.99 -9.65
C TYR A 36 -10.51 5.02 -10.41
N THR A 37 -10.11 6.11 -9.76
CA THR A 37 -9.40 7.21 -10.41
C THR A 37 -8.32 7.77 -9.49
N PHE A 38 -7.16 8.08 -10.08
CA PHE A 38 -6.20 8.97 -9.46
C PHE A 38 -5.91 10.19 -10.31
N TYR A 39 -5.48 11.25 -9.63
CA TYR A 39 -5.15 12.52 -10.24
C TYR A 39 -3.64 12.75 -10.14
N THR A 40 -3.06 13.40 -11.15
CA THR A 40 -1.64 13.76 -11.13
C THR A 40 -1.36 15.03 -11.94
N GLU A 41 -0.40 15.84 -11.49
CA GLU A 41 0.09 17.02 -12.25
C GLU A 41 1.13 16.65 -13.31
N ARG A 42 1.90 15.58 -13.05
CA ARG A 42 3.12 15.25 -13.79
C ARG A 42 3.16 13.74 -14.00
N PRO A 43 2.31 13.21 -14.90
CA PRO A 43 2.33 11.77 -15.17
C PRO A 43 3.69 11.37 -15.74
N ASN A 44 4.17 10.21 -15.33
CA ASN A 44 5.35 9.58 -15.91
C ASN A 44 5.03 8.12 -16.28
N GLN A 45 6.05 7.38 -16.74
CA GLN A 45 5.89 5.96 -17.09
C GLN A 45 5.37 5.11 -15.92
N TYR A 46 5.68 5.48 -14.68
CA TYR A 46 5.25 4.76 -13.48
C TYR A 46 3.79 5.11 -13.11
N SER A 47 3.32 6.33 -13.37
CA SER A 47 1.89 6.64 -13.31
C SER A 47 1.08 5.81 -14.30
N ILE A 48 1.61 5.60 -15.52
CA ILE A 48 0.93 4.77 -16.54
C ILE A 48 0.91 3.29 -16.09
N LEU A 49 2.03 2.80 -15.56
CA LEU A 49 2.11 1.43 -15.02
C LEU A 49 1.13 1.22 -13.88
N ASP A 50 1.00 2.18 -12.97
CA ASP A 50 0.04 2.15 -11.87
C ASP A 50 -1.40 2.01 -12.37
N ALA A 51 -1.79 2.84 -13.35
CA ALA A 51 -3.11 2.77 -13.96
C ALA A 51 -3.40 1.41 -14.61
N GLN A 52 -2.40 0.81 -15.25
CA GLN A 52 -2.53 -0.51 -15.88
C GLN A 52 -2.65 -1.63 -14.86
N LEU A 53 -1.86 -1.61 -13.79
CA LEU A 53 -1.86 -2.65 -12.76
C LEU A 53 -3.13 -2.63 -11.91
N ASN A 54 -3.65 -1.44 -11.62
CA ASN A 54 -4.83 -1.26 -10.77
C ASN A 54 -6.13 -1.09 -11.55
N GLU A 55 -6.08 -1.09 -12.89
CA GLU A 55 -7.24 -0.85 -13.77
C GLU A 55 -7.99 0.46 -13.43
N VAL A 56 -7.24 1.52 -13.14
CA VAL A 56 -7.77 2.84 -12.74
C VAL A 56 -7.57 3.90 -13.83
N GLU A 57 -8.46 4.89 -13.85
CA GLU A 57 -8.34 6.03 -14.75
C GLU A 57 -7.32 7.07 -14.25
N ILE A 58 -6.59 7.67 -15.20
CA ILE A 58 -5.68 8.78 -14.93
C ILE A 58 -6.35 10.09 -15.28
N GLN A 59 -6.43 11.00 -14.31
CA GLN A 59 -6.84 12.39 -14.54
C GLN A 59 -5.67 13.34 -14.39
N ILE A 60 -5.22 13.90 -15.53
CA ILE A 60 -4.12 14.87 -15.54
C ILE A 60 -4.69 16.25 -15.25
N VAL A 61 -4.25 16.86 -14.16
CA VAL A 61 -4.74 18.17 -13.69
C VAL A 61 -3.63 19.20 -13.65
N LYS A 62 -3.99 20.49 -13.69
CA LYS A 62 -3.01 21.57 -13.56
C LYS A 62 -2.60 21.83 -12.11
N ASP A 63 -3.52 21.59 -11.19
CA ASP A 63 -3.34 21.83 -9.76
C ASP A 63 -4.05 20.71 -8.97
N LEU A 64 -3.26 19.85 -8.34
CA LEU A 64 -3.75 18.79 -7.46
C LEU A 64 -4.43 19.33 -6.20
N GLU A 65 -4.10 20.55 -5.77
CA GLU A 65 -4.73 21.18 -4.60
C GLU A 65 -6.22 21.48 -4.86
N GLU A 66 -6.61 21.72 -6.11
CA GLU A 66 -8.02 21.85 -6.53
C GLU A 66 -8.80 20.53 -6.42
N ILE A 67 -8.11 19.38 -6.46
CA ILE A 67 -8.72 18.06 -6.32
C ILE A 67 -8.81 17.62 -4.86
N LEU A 68 -7.87 18.09 -4.03
CA LEU A 68 -7.88 17.90 -2.58
C LEU A 68 -8.97 18.74 -1.90
N ILE A 69 -10.20 18.73 -2.39
CA ILE A 69 -11.38 19.31 -1.72
C ILE A 69 -11.89 18.44 -0.57
N CYS A 70 -11.44 17.19 -0.51
CA CYS A 70 -11.70 16.24 0.57
C CYS A 70 -10.41 15.48 0.91
N ASP A 71 -10.47 14.71 2.00
CA ASP A 71 -9.38 13.84 2.42
C ASP A 71 -9.16 12.72 1.38
N PRO A 72 -7.96 12.53 0.80
CA PRO A 72 -7.70 11.46 -0.15
C PRO A 72 -7.58 10.09 0.55
N LEU A 73 -7.84 9.01 -0.18
CA LEU A 73 -7.64 7.63 0.30
C LEU A 73 -6.14 7.33 0.48
N LYS A 74 -5.35 7.61 -0.54
CA LYS A 74 -3.91 7.42 -0.55
C LYS A 74 -3.21 8.44 -1.44
N LEU A 75 -1.95 8.70 -1.13
CA LEU A 75 -1.03 9.41 -2.02
C LEU A 75 0.08 8.44 -2.40
N MET A 76 0.57 8.52 -3.63
CA MET A 76 1.63 7.63 -4.08
C MET A 76 2.68 8.39 -4.87
N PHE A 77 3.91 8.38 -4.37
CA PHE A 77 5.04 8.81 -5.19
C PHE A 77 5.36 7.69 -6.18
N VAL A 78 5.51 8.05 -7.45
CA VAL A 78 5.76 7.11 -8.55
C VAL A 78 7.03 7.52 -9.28
N GLU A 79 8.17 6.91 -8.96
CA GLU A 79 9.49 7.38 -9.39
C GLU A 79 10.48 6.24 -9.64
N ASP A 80 11.67 6.58 -10.16
CA ASP A 80 12.78 5.62 -10.26
C ASP A 80 13.03 4.96 -8.89
N PRO A 81 13.27 3.63 -8.83
CA PRO A 81 13.43 2.93 -7.56
C PRO A 81 14.47 3.50 -6.61
N ARG A 82 15.53 4.13 -7.14
CA ARG A 82 16.55 4.79 -6.31
C ARG A 82 16.00 6.03 -5.60
N ILE A 83 15.09 6.76 -6.24
CA ILE A 83 14.39 7.90 -5.66
C ILE A 83 13.41 7.40 -4.60
N ILE A 84 12.61 6.39 -4.94
CA ILE A 84 11.63 5.79 -4.01
C ILE A 84 12.29 5.28 -2.74
N SER A 85 13.39 4.54 -2.85
CA SER A 85 14.15 4.07 -1.68
C SER A 85 14.59 5.24 -0.78
N ARG A 86 15.06 6.35 -1.36
CA ARG A 86 15.42 7.55 -0.61
C ARG A 86 14.20 8.22 0.03
N LEU A 87 13.06 8.25 -0.66
CA LEU A 87 11.82 8.80 -0.11
C LEU A 87 11.29 7.94 1.04
N GLU A 88 11.38 6.61 0.94
CA GLU A 88 11.03 5.69 2.02
C GLU A 88 11.84 5.99 3.29
N GLU A 89 13.15 6.21 3.17
CA GLU A 89 14.01 6.61 4.30
C GLU A 89 13.61 7.96 4.92
N ILE A 90 13.14 8.91 4.10
CA ILE A 90 12.72 10.24 4.55
C ILE A 90 11.37 10.17 5.26
N PHE A 91 10.38 9.50 4.66
CA PHE A 91 9.02 9.47 5.15
C PHE A 91 8.80 8.43 6.26
N SER A 92 9.60 7.36 6.32
CA SER A 92 9.59 6.42 7.46
C SER A 92 9.94 7.08 8.80
N ARG A 93 10.65 8.20 8.78
CA ARG A 93 11.03 8.98 9.97
C ARG A 93 10.00 10.04 10.36
N LYS A 94 9.04 10.36 9.48
CA LYS A 94 8.00 11.36 9.73
C LYS A 94 6.79 10.69 10.36
N ASP A 95 6.76 10.61 11.68
CA ASP A 95 5.56 10.13 12.40
C ASP A 95 4.58 11.28 12.66
N GLU A 96 3.85 11.64 11.60
CA GLU A 96 2.78 12.64 11.67
C GLU A 96 1.41 11.96 11.54
N GLY A 97 1.26 10.72 12.02
CA GLY A 97 0.03 9.94 11.85
C GLY A 97 -0.21 9.48 10.41
N LEU A 98 0.84 9.48 9.58
CA LEU A 98 0.91 8.82 8.29
C LEU A 98 1.88 7.64 8.37
N THR A 99 1.78 6.73 7.41
CA THR A 99 2.78 5.69 7.20
C THR A 99 3.16 5.64 5.72
N ALA A 100 4.43 5.37 5.47
CA ALA A 100 5.00 5.25 4.13
C ALA A 100 5.45 3.81 3.92
N LEU A 101 4.92 3.13 2.92
CA LEU A 101 5.20 1.73 2.62
C LEU A 101 5.38 1.54 1.12
N THR A 102 6.42 0.79 0.75
CA THR A 102 6.70 0.47 -0.65
C THR A 102 5.88 -0.76 -1.07
N SER A 103 5.13 -0.65 -2.17
CA SER A 103 4.35 -1.77 -2.74
C SER A 103 4.99 -2.37 -3.98
N LEU A 104 5.65 -1.55 -4.79
CA LEU A 104 6.58 -1.97 -5.84
C LEU A 104 7.83 -1.08 -5.76
N PRO A 105 8.98 -1.48 -6.34
CA PRO A 105 10.22 -0.70 -6.24
C PRO A 105 10.07 0.78 -6.66
N GLN A 106 9.16 1.06 -7.58
CA GLN A 106 8.84 2.39 -8.10
C GLN A 106 7.68 3.11 -7.40
N PHE A 107 7.02 2.49 -6.41
CA PHE A 107 5.81 2.99 -5.76
C PHE A 107 5.97 3.10 -4.24
N LEU A 108 5.98 4.35 -3.74
CA LEU A 108 5.89 4.63 -2.31
C LEU A 108 4.48 5.11 -1.97
N GLU A 109 3.75 4.29 -1.24
CA GLU A 109 2.41 4.61 -0.77
C GLU A 109 2.48 5.36 0.56
N ILE A 110 1.85 6.52 0.61
CA ILE A 110 1.56 7.26 1.83
C ILE A 110 0.09 7.05 2.14
N VAL A 111 -0.19 6.52 3.32
CA VAL A 111 -1.56 6.28 3.80
C VAL A 111 -1.71 6.76 5.24
N ASN A 112 -2.95 6.80 5.74
CA ASN A 112 -3.20 7.01 7.16
C ASN A 112 -2.48 5.93 7.99
N LYS A 113 -1.83 6.30 9.09
CA LYS A 113 -1.05 5.36 9.92
C LYS A 113 -1.86 4.16 10.44
N LYS A 114 -3.18 4.29 10.52
CA LYS A 114 -4.10 3.22 10.95
C LYS A 114 -4.81 2.52 9.77
N ALA A 115 -4.37 2.76 8.54
CA ALA A 115 -4.95 2.20 7.32
C ALA A 115 -4.00 1.22 6.63
N THR A 116 -3.18 0.48 7.41
CA THR A 116 -2.34 -0.59 6.84
C THR A 116 -3.16 -1.83 6.52
N LYS A 117 -2.62 -2.74 5.70
CA LYS A 117 -3.22 -4.07 5.47
C LYS A 117 -3.45 -4.82 6.78
N ALA A 118 -2.55 -4.69 7.74
CA ALA A 118 -2.70 -5.30 9.07
C ALA A 118 -3.85 -4.71 9.88
N ASP A 119 -4.06 -3.39 9.81
CA ASP A 119 -5.19 -2.74 10.49
C ASP A 119 -6.53 -3.16 9.88
N ALA A 120 -6.60 -3.23 8.55
CA ALA A 120 -7.78 -3.74 7.85
C ALA A 120 -8.06 -5.21 8.23
N LEU A 121 -7.02 -6.06 8.26
CA LEU A 121 -7.14 -7.46 8.62
C LEU A 121 -7.60 -7.66 10.08
N LYS A 122 -7.03 -6.90 11.02
CA LYS A 122 -7.46 -6.85 12.44
C LYS A 122 -8.93 -6.47 12.54
N TRP A 123 -9.32 -5.39 11.86
CA TRP A 123 -10.69 -4.88 11.90
C TRP A 123 -11.69 -5.93 11.36
N ILE A 124 -11.36 -6.61 10.26
CA ILE A 124 -12.18 -7.69 9.72
C ILE A 124 -12.26 -8.85 10.70
N ALA A 125 -11.14 -9.31 11.27
CA ALA A 125 -11.11 -10.42 12.21
C ALA A 125 -11.99 -10.13 13.45
N GLU A 126 -11.83 -8.95 14.06
CA GLU A 126 -12.67 -8.50 15.19
C GLU A 126 -14.15 -8.42 14.82
N ARG A 127 -14.47 -7.92 13.62
CA ARG A 127 -15.85 -7.75 13.15
C ARG A 127 -16.60 -9.07 12.97
N PHE A 128 -15.87 -10.13 12.64
CA PHE A 128 -16.41 -11.48 12.40
C PHE A 128 -16.13 -12.45 13.55
N ASP A 129 -15.61 -11.97 14.69
CA ASP A 129 -15.25 -12.80 15.86
C ASP A 129 -14.25 -13.92 15.51
N ILE A 130 -13.34 -13.65 14.58
CA ILE A 130 -12.25 -14.54 14.18
C ILE A 130 -11.03 -14.22 15.05
N LYS A 131 -10.48 -15.24 15.71
CA LYS A 131 -9.29 -15.06 16.54
C LYS A 131 -8.07 -14.90 15.66
N ARG A 132 -7.07 -14.16 16.16
CA ARG A 132 -5.78 -13.99 15.46
C ARG A 132 -5.18 -15.32 15.02
N GLU A 133 -5.24 -16.34 15.88
CA GLU A 133 -4.69 -17.68 15.64
C GLU A 133 -5.39 -18.44 14.50
N GLU A 134 -6.59 -17.99 14.11
CA GLU A 134 -7.38 -18.54 12.99
C GLU A 134 -7.11 -17.78 11.68
N VAL A 135 -6.23 -16.77 11.69
CA VAL A 135 -5.89 -15.96 10.52
C VAL A 135 -4.55 -16.39 9.93
N MET A 136 -4.56 -16.67 8.63
CA MET A 136 -3.38 -16.88 7.81
C MET A 136 -3.24 -15.69 6.85
N ALA A 137 -2.07 -15.03 6.83
CA ALA A 137 -1.77 -13.94 5.91
C ALA A 137 -0.64 -14.33 4.97
N ILE A 138 -0.82 -14.13 3.66
CA ILE A 138 0.17 -14.42 2.63
C ILE A 138 0.51 -13.11 1.93
N GLY A 139 1.80 -12.78 1.80
CA GLY A 139 2.24 -11.58 1.10
C GLY A 139 3.63 -11.71 0.50
N ASP A 140 4.01 -10.71 -0.29
CA ASP A 140 5.29 -10.69 -1.01
C ASP A 140 5.98 -9.33 -1.01
N SER A 141 5.28 -8.29 -0.55
CA SER A 141 5.70 -6.90 -0.65
C SER A 141 5.92 -6.28 0.74
N HIS A 142 6.66 -5.16 0.81
CA HIS A 142 6.97 -4.52 2.10
C HIS A 142 5.72 -4.04 2.85
N ASN A 143 4.67 -3.63 2.14
CA ASN A 143 3.39 -3.26 2.74
C ASN A 143 2.60 -4.46 3.32
N ASP A 144 3.03 -5.70 3.06
CA ASP A 144 2.45 -6.92 3.63
C ASP A 144 3.09 -7.32 4.97
N ILE A 145 4.33 -6.88 5.25
CA ILE A 145 5.08 -7.25 6.45
C ILE A 145 4.22 -7.10 7.72
N PRO A 146 3.53 -5.97 7.97
CA PRO A 146 2.75 -5.83 9.20
C PRO A 146 1.59 -6.83 9.32
N MET A 147 1.00 -7.29 8.21
CA MET A 147 -0.10 -8.27 8.26
C MET A 147 0.44 -9.70 8.41
N ILE A 148 1.60 -9.99 7.80
CA ILE A 148 2.32 -11.26 7.95
C ILE A 148 2.71 -11.45 9.42
N GLU A 149 3.35 -10.46 10.04
CA GLU A 149 3.77 -10.52 11.45
C GLU A 149 2.58 -10.60 12.43
N TRP A 150 1.45 -9.98 12.08
CA TRP A 150 0.28 -9.96 12.94
C TRP A 150 -0.55 -11.24 12.86
N ALA A 151 -0.59 -11.95 11.73
CA ALA A 151 -1.41 -13.15 11.58
C ALA A 151 -1.03 -14.25 12.59
N GLY A 152 -1.92 -15.23 12.76
CA GLY A 152 -1.62 -16.46 13.50
C GLY A 152 -0.60 -17.32 12.76
N ILE A 153 -0.65 -17.28 11.42
CA ILE A 153 0.36 -17.85 10.52
C ILE A 153 0.67 -16.82 9.43
N GLY A 154 1.87 -16.24 9.49
CA GLY A 154 2.39 -15.33 8.47
C GLY A 154 3.18 -16.08 7.41
N ILE A 155 2.88 -15.85 6.12
CA ILE A 155 3.54 -16.51 5.00
C ILE A 155 4.10 -15.49 4.02
N ALA A 156 5.36 -15.68 3.64
CA ALA A 156 5.98 -14.96 2.55
C ALA A 156 6.00 -15.81 1.28
N MET A 157 5.72 -15.20 0.13
CA MET A 157 5.86 -15.86 -1.17
C MET A 157 7.33 -16.14 -1.51
N GLY A 158 7.58 -17.17 -2.32
CA GLY A 158 8.95 -17.53 -2.74
C GLY A 158 9.65 -16.44 -3.55
N ASN A 159 8.89 -15.60 -4.25
CA ASN A 159 9.38 -14.42 -4.99
C ASN A 159 9.56 -13.16 -4.13
N ALA A 160 9.21 -13.20 -2.85
CA ALA A 160 9.30 -12.03 -1.97
C ALA A 160 10.76 -11.66 -1.67
N ASP A 161 11.00 -10.38 -1.39
CA ASP A 161 12.28 -9.88 -0.91
C ASP A 161 12.65 -10.50 0.46
N GLU A 162 13.95 -10.52 0.75
CA GLU A 162 14.50 -11.17 1.94
C GLU A 162 13.90 -10.62 3.25
N LYS A 163 13.64 -9.31 3.30
CA LYS A 163 13.01 -8.67 4.47
C LYS A 163 11.58 -9.18 4.72
N VAL A 164 10.82 -9.47 3.67
CA VAL A 164 9.47 -10.03 3.78
C VAL A 164 9.55 -11.49 4.23
N LYS A 165 10.45 -12.27 3.65
CA LYS A 165 10.70 -13.67 4.04
C LYS A 165 11.07 -13.83 5.51
N GLN A 166 11.91 -12.92 6.03
CA GLN A 166 12.32 -12.93 7.44
C GLN A 166 11.19 -12.59 8.42
N SER A 167 10.11 -11.96 7.95
CA SER A 167 8.95 -11.62 8.79
C SER A 167 7.91 -12.75 8.90
N ALA A 168 8.07 -13.82 8.11
CA ALA A 168 7.09 -14.90 7.98
C ALA A 168 7.48 -16.15 8.78
N ASP A 169 6.46 -16.89 9.22
CA ASP A 169 6.60 -18.22 9.83
C ASP A 169 6.93 -19.30 8.79
N PHE A 170 6.50 -19.07 7.54
CA PHE A 170 6.70 -19.99 6.43
C PHE A 170 6.97 -19.25 5.12
N ILE A 171 7.85 -19.81 4.29
CA ILE A 171 8.10 -19.32 2.93
C ILE A 171 7.51 -20.34 1.97
N THR A 172 6.50 -19.92 1.21
CA THR A 172 5.85 -20.77 0.19
C THR A 172 6.57 -20.70 -1.15
N LEU A 173 6.05 -21.40 -2.16
CA LEU A 173 6.57 -21.35 -3.54
C LEU A 173 6.40 -19.93 -4.13
N PRO A 174 7.12 -19.61 -5.22
CA PRO A 174 6.89 -18.38 -5.97
C PRO A 174 5.43 -18.28 -6.48
N ASN A 175 4.98 -17.06 -6.74
CA ASN A 175 3.69 -16.81 -7.36
C ASN A 175 3.52 -17.50 -8.74
N THR A 176 4.60 -17.76 -9.46
CA THR A 176 4.60 -18.49 -10.74
C THR A 176 4.47 -20.01 -10.60
N GLU A 177 4.48 -20.53 -9.37
CA GLU A 177 4.44 -21.97 -9.05
C GLU A 177 3.31 -22.27 -8.05
N ASP A 178 2.18 -21.56 -8.17
CA ASP A 178 0.98 -21.78 -7.34
C ASP A 178 1.23 -21.68 -5.82
N GLY A 179 2.17 -20.83 -5.39
CA GLY A 179 2.56 -20.74 -3.97
C GLY A 179 1.43 -20.42 -2.99
N VAL A 180 0.39 -19.69 -3.42
CA VAL A 180 -0.81 -19.50 -2.59
C VAL A 180 -1.57 -20.82 -2.38
N ALA A 181 -1.80 -21.59 -3.45
CA ALA A 181 -2.50 -22.86 -3.37
C ALA A 181 -1.71 -23.87 -2.52
N TYR A 182 -0.40 -23.97 -2.74
CA TYR A 182 0.48 -24.80 -1.93
C TYR A 182 0.38 -24.45 -0.45
N ALA A 183 0.43 -23.17 -0.10
CA ALA A 183 0.31 -22.73 1.29
C ALA A 183 -1.05 -23.11 1.89
N ILE A 184 -2.15 -22.92 1.16
CA ILE A 184 -3.49 -23.31 1.61
C ILE A 184 -3.55 -24.82 1.88
N GLU A 185 -3.05 -25.65 0.96
CA GLU A 185 -3.06 -27.11 1.12
C GLU A 185 -2.21 -27.59 2.31
N GLN A 186 -1.14 -26.87 2.66
CA GLN A 186 -0.32 -27.20 3.83
C GLN A 186 -1.00 -26.89 5.16
N PHE A 187 -1.69 -25.75 5.26
CA PHE A 187 -2.13 -25.19 6.54
C PHE A 187 -3.65 -25.25 6.78
N VAL A 188 -4.46 -25.30 5.72
CA VAL A 188 -5.92 -25.31 5.79
C VAL A 188 -6.42 -26.70 5.42
N ARG A 189 -7.18 -27.34 6.32
CA ARG A 189 -7.72 -28.69 6.15
C ARG A 189 -9.23 -28.71 6.27
#